data_AF-A0A0G1VZ46-F1
#
_entry.id   AF-A0A0G1VZ46-F1
#
_cell.length_a   1.000
_cell.length_b   1.000
_cell.length_c   1.000
_cell.angle_alpha   90.00
_cell.angle_beta   90.00
_cell.angle_gamma   90.00
#
_symmetry.space_group_name_H-M   'P 1'
#
loop_
_entity.id
_entity.type
_entity.pdbx_description
1 polymer ?
#
loop_
_entity_poly.entity_id
_entity_poly.type
_entity_poly.pdbx_seq_one_letter_code
_entity_poly.pdbx_strand_id
1 'polypeptide(L)'
;MPALVENDETRIIITKKLIDTLRPTAIIVGINRVKVLLPENYILKKVASGALAGYAFEGDNAKELSSYKGNVWALPAMAWYTQESLQNLLQVWVDDI
;
A
#
# COMPACT_ATOMS: atom_id res chain seq x y z
N MET A 1 -5.77 -0.67 -6.39
CA MET A 1 -4.40 -0.27 -6.05
C MET A 1 -4.18 1.13 -6.59
N PRO A 2 -4.07 2.16 -5.73
CA PRO A 2 -3.61 3.47 -6.18
C PRO A 2 -2.10 3.40 -6.48
N ALA A 3 -1.65 4.22 -7.43
CA ALA A 3 -0.24 4.33 -7.85
C ALA A 3 0.09 5.82 -8.13
N LEU A 4 -0.30 6.69 -7.20
CA LEU A 4 -0.15 8.14 -7.31
C LEU A 4 1.11 8.59 -6.57
N VAL A 5 1.74 9.67 -7.05
CA VAL A 5 2.80 10.34 -6.31
C VAL A 5 2.22 11.07 -5.11
N GLU A 6 2.96 11.14 -4.00
CA GLU A 6 2.55 11.92 -2.83
C GLU A 6 2.75 13.41 -3.09
N ASN A 7 1.66 14.19 -3.00
CA ASN A 7 1.65 15.64 -2.98
C ASN A 7 0.37 16.14 -2.28
N ASP A 8 0.22 17.45 -2.12
CA ASP A 8 -0.92 18.02 -1.39
C ASP A 8 -2.28 17.71 -2.04
N GLU A 9 -2.33 17.62 -3.36
CA GLU A 9 -3.54 17.29 -4.11
C GLU A 9 -3.90 15.81 -3.96
N THR A 10 -2.91 14.91 -4.01
CA THR A 10 -3.18 13.47 -3.96
C THR A 10 -3.51 12.97 -2.55
N ARG A 11 -3.02 13.65 -1.51
CA ARG A 11 -3.33 13.34 -0.10
C ARG A 11 -4.82 13.41 0.25
N ILE A 12 -5.59 14.21 -0.49
CA ILE A 12 -7.02 14.40 -0.21
C ILE A 12 -7.93 13.50 -1.06
N ILE A 13 -7.39 12.78 -2.05
CA ILE A 13 -8.18 11.99 -3.00
C ILE A 13 -8.87 10.82 -2.30
N ILE A 14 -8.13 10.01 -1.53
CA ILE A 14 -8.66 8.77 -0.95
C ILE A 14 -9.16 9.00 0.47
N THR A 15 -10.43 9.36 0.58
CA THR A 15 -11.09 9.64 1.86
C THR A 15 -11.74 8.41 2.48
N LYS A 16 -12.01 8.44 3.79
CA LYS A 16 -12.81 7.40 4.49
C LYS A 16 -14.18 7.18 3.84
N LYS A 17 -14.82 8.26 3.39
CA LYS A 17 -16.11 8.20 2.69
C LYS A 17 -16.01 7.36 1.42
N LEU A 18 -14.92 7.46 0.65
CA LEU A 18 -14.72 6.59 -0.51
C LEU A 18 -14.51 5.13 -0.09
N ILE A 19 -13.74 4.89 0.98
CA ILE A 19 -13.58 3.54 1.56
C ILE A 19 -14.94 2.96 2.01
N ASP A 20 -15.90 3.79 2.41
CA ASP A 20 -17.26 3.37 2.77
C ASP A 20 -18.12 2.94 1.59
N THR A 21 -17.76 3.32 0.36
CA THR A 21 -18.48 2.91 -0.86
C THR A 21 -18.00 1.56 -1.41
N LEU A 22 -16.89 1.02 -0.90
CA LEU A 22 -16.33 -0.24 -1.37
C LEU A 22 -17.21 -1.42 -0.97
N ARG A 23 -17.30 -2.41 -1.88
CA ARG A 23 -17.96 -3.68 -1.60
C ARG A 23 -17.25 -4.41 -0.44
N PRO A 24 -17.96 -5.17 0.42
CA PRO A 24 -17.33 -5.94 1.48
C PRO A 24 -16.27 -6.92 1.00
N THR A 25 -16.38 -7.40 -0.24
CA THR A 25 -15.40 -8.30 -0.89
C THR A 25 -14.14 -7.61 -1.40
N ALA A 26 -14.04 -6.28 -1.27
CA ALA A 26 -12.91 -5.53 -1.79
C ALA A 26 -11.65 -5.75 -0.95
N ILE A 27 -10.52 -5.87 -1.65
CA ILE A 27 -9.18 -5.86 -1.06
C ILE A 27 -8.50 -4.56 -1.49
N ILE A 28 -7.94 -3.84 -0.52
CA ILE A 28 -7.14 -2.65 -0.80
C ILE A 28 -5.66 -3.05 -0.88
N VAL A 29 -4.93 -2.46 -1.81
CA VAL A 29 -3.48 -2.68 -1.96
C VAL A 29 -2.78 -1.32 -1.87
N GLY A 30 -1.88 -1.16 -0.89
CA GLY A 30 -1.06 0.04 -0.68
C GLY A 30 0.42 -0.24 -0.89
N ILE A 31 0.97 0.15 -2.03
CA ILE A 31 2.38 -0.04 -2.36
C ILE A 31 3.24 1.08 -1.79
N ASN A 32 4.30 0.73 -1.06
CA ASN A 32 5.32 1.60 -0.44
C ASN A 32 4.86 3.08 -0.22
N ARG A 33 5.40 4.04 -0.98
CA ARG A 33 5.13 5.48 -0.82
C ARG A 33 3.67 5.87 -1.06
N VAL A 34 2.88 5.03 -1.73
CA VAL A 34 1.45 5.29 -1.95
C VAL A 34 0.63 4.97 -0.70
N LYS A 35 1.15 4.13 0.20
CA LYS A 35 0.50 3.80 1.48
C LYS A 35 0.14 5.04 2.31
N VAL A 36 0.96 6.08 2.26
CA VAL A 36 0.74 7.35 2.97
C VAL A 36 -0.55 8.07 2.53
N LEU A 37 -1.01 7.81 1.31
CA LEU A 37 -2.24 8.39 0.76
C LEU A 37 -3.50 7.65 1.23
N LEU A 38 -3.35 6.52 1.91
CA LEU A 38 -4.46 5.72 2.40
C LEU A 38 -4.76 6.05 3.87
N PRO A 39 -6.05 6.13 4.26
CA PRO A 39 -6.43 6.22 5.67
C PRO A 39 -6.24 4.86 6.36
N GLU A 40 -4.99 4.41 6.49
CA GLU A 40 -4.60 3.04 6.86
C GLU A 40 -5.28 2.56 8.14
N ASN A 41 -5.24 3.34 9.21
CA ASN A 41 -5.86 2.97 10.49
C ASN A 41 -7.37 2.71 10.35
N TYR A 42 -8.04 3.38 9.41
CA TYR A 42 -9.45 3.16 9.12
C TYR A 42 -9.68 1.86 8.34
N ILE A 43 -8.83 1.60 7.33
CA ILE A 43 -8.86 0.38 6.54
C ILE A 43 -8.61 -0.85 7.42
N LEU A 44 -7.57 -0.81 8.26
CA LEU A 44 -7.25 -1.87 9.21
C LEU A 44 -8.42 -2.18 10.16
N LYS A 45 -9.10 -1.15 10.67
CA LYS A 45 -10.31 -1.33 11.49
C LYS A 45 -11.42 -2.05 10.74
N LYS A 46 -11.64 -1.69 9.47
CA LYS A 46 -12.66 -2.35 8.62
C LYS A 46 -12.33 -3.80 8.28
N VAL A 47 -11.06 -4.10 8.01
CA VAL A 47 -10.62 -5.49 7.79
C VAL A 47 -10.78 -6.31 9.07
N ALA A 48 -10.38 -5.75 10.21
CA ALA A 48 -10.53 -6.40 11.51
C ALA A 48 -12.00 -6.67 11.91
N SER A 49 -12.95 -5.86 11.41
CA SER A 49 -14.39 -6.04 11.63
C SER A 49 -15.09 -6.85 10.52
N GLY A 50 -14.37 -7.29 9.48
CA GLY A 50 -14.96 -7.98 8.32
C GLY A 50 -15.76 -7.09 7.37
N ALA A 51 -15.69 -5.76 7.51
CA ALA A 51 -16.34 -4.81 6.60
C ALA A 51 -15.57 -4.61 5.28
N LEU A 52 -14.31 -5.06 5.23
CA LEU A 52 -13.51 -5.22 4.02
C LEU A 52 -12.84 -6.60 4.03
N ALA A 53 -12.73 -7.21 2.85
CA ALA A 53 -12.20 -8.57 2.72
C ALA A 53 -10.70 -8.66 2.97
N GLY A 54 -9.95 -7.57 2.81
CA GLY A 54 -8.55 -7.55 3.19
C GLY A 54 -7.80 -6.27 2.85
N TYR A 55 -6.57 -6.22 3.34
CA TYR A 55 -5.63 -5.15 3.06
C TYR A 55 -4.22 -5.71 2.88
N ALA A 56 -3.63 -5.51 1.71
CA ALA A 56 -2.23 -5.80 1.45
C ALA A 56 -1.45 -4.49 1.35
N PHE A 57 -0.28 -4.42 1.96
CA PHE A 57 0.57 -3.24 1.82
C PHE A 57 2.04 -3.53 1.97
N GLU A 58 2.84 -2.62 1.45
CA GLU A 58 4.27 -2.56 1.67
C GLU A 58 4.66 -1.28 2.42
N GLY A 59 5.66 -1.34 3.29
CA GLY A 59 6.28 -0.15 3.85
C GLY A 59 7.41 -0.44 4.82
N ASP A 60 8.29 0.54 5.01
CA ASP A 60 9.49 0.41 5.85
C ASP A 60 9.18 0.13 7.32
N ASN A 61 7.97 0.47 7.76
CA ASN A 61 7.46 0.26 9.12
C ASN A 61 6.42 -0.87 9.19
N ALA A 62 6.39 -1.78 8.23
CA ALA A 62 5.54 -2.97 8.31
C ALA A 62 5.94 -3.79 9.54
N LYS A 63 4.95 -4.13 10.38
CA LYS A 63 5.14 -4.97 11.55
C LYS A 63 5.03 -6.44 11.15
N GLU A 64 5.34 -7.32 12.10
CA GLU A 64 5.05 -8.75 11.97
C GLU A 64 3.57 -9.00 11.66
N LEU A 65 3.27 -10.00 10.81
CA LEU A 65 1.89 -10.31 10.39
C LEU A 65 0.95 -10.58 11.57
N SER A 66 1.47 -11.18 12.65
CA SER A 66 0.76 -11.43 13.92
C SER A 66 0.27 -10.16 14.62
N SER A 67 0.82 -8.98 14.28
CA SER A 67 0.44 -7.69 14.85
C SER A 67 -0.87 -7.13 14.26
N TYR A 68 -1.42 -7.76 13.23
CA TYR A 68 -2.63 -7.30 12.54
C TYR A 68 -3.80 -8.26 12.76
N LYS A 69 -5.01 -7.71 12.76
CA LYS A 69 -6.26 -8.49 12.93
C LYS A 69 -7.03 -8.54 11.61
N GLY A 70 -7.48 -9.74 11.24
CA GLY A 70 -8.20 -9.99 9.99
C GLY A 70 -7.26 -10.35 8.84
N ASN A 71 -7.77 -10.29 7.61
CA ASN A 71 -7.01 -10.64 6.41
C ASN A 71 -6.08 -9.49 5.99
N VAL A 72 -4.91 -9.42 6.62
CA VAL A 72 -3.89 -8.40 6.36
C VAL A 72 -2.60 -9.04 5.90
N TRP A 73 -2.05 -8.53 4.79
CA TRP A 73 -0.78 -8.94 4.23
C TRP A 73 0.20 -7.76 4.25
N ALA A 74 1.06 -7.70 5.26
CA ALA A 74 2.04 -6.63 5.44
C ALA A 74 3.44 -7.11 5.02
N LEU A 75 4.10 -6.37 4.12
CA LEU A 75 5.45 -6.66 3.65
C LEU A 75 6.38 -5.44 3.79
N PRO A 76 7.70 -5.66 3.82
CA PRO A 76 8.67 -4.60 3.56
C PRO A 76 8.48 -3.96 2.17
N ALA A 77 9.05 -2.78 1.95
CA ALA A 77 9.02 -2.09 0.66
C ALA A 77 9.87 -2.80 -0.41
N MET A 78 9.26 -3.76 -1.12
CA MET A 78 9.97 -4.66 -2.04
C MET A 78 9.40 -4.76 -3.45
N ALA A 79 8.35 -3.99 -3.81
CA ALA A 79 7.76 -4.03 -5.15
C ALA A 79 8.73 -3.73 -6.30
N TRP A 80 9.86 -3.06 -6.02
CA TRP A 80 10.90 -2.73 -7.00
C TRP A 80 12.04 -3.77 -7.04
N TYR A 81 12.02 -4.78 -6.17
CA TYR A 81 13.13 -5.71 -5.97
C TYR A 81 12.97 -6.98 -6.81
N THR A 82 13.15 -6.84 -8.12
CA THR A 82 13.30 -7.96 -9.05
C THR A 82 14.66 -7.90 -9.73
N GLN A 83 15.12 -9.01 -10.31
CA GLN A 83 16.39 -9.07 -11.02
C GLN A 83 16.43 -8.04 -12.16
N GLU A 84 15.35 -7.94 -12.93
CA GLU A 84 15.22 -7.04 -14.07
C GLU A 84 15.17 -5.57 -13.61
N SER A 85 14.45 -5.27 -12.53
CA SER A 85 14.40 -3.91 -11.97
C SER A 85 15.76 -3.46 -11.44
N LEU A 86 16.51 -4.36 -10.79
CA LEU A 86 17.86 -4.07 -10.32
C LEU A 86 18.84 -3.85 -11.48
N GLN A 87 18.79 -4.70 -12.51
CA GLN A 87 19.62 -4.55 -13.70
C GLN A 87 19.35 -3.22 -14.42
N ASN A 88 18.07 -2.89 -14.62
CA ASN A 88 17.70 -1.62 -15.24
C ASN A 88 18.12 -0.42 -14.39
N LEU A 89 17.95 -0.50 -13.06
CA LEU A 89 18.40 0.55 -12.16
C LEU A 89 19.91 0.77 -12.28
N LEU A 90 20.71 -0.29 -12.25
CA LEU A 90 22.16 -0.20 -12.40
C LEU A 90 22.56 0.40 -13.76
N GLN A 91 21.88 0.02 -14.85
CA GLN A 91 22.16 0.56 -16.18
C GLN A 91 21.90 2.07 -16.23
N VAL A 92 20.74 2.53 -15.76
CA VAL A 92 20.39 3.96 -15.70
C VAL A 92 21.44 4.73 -14.89
N TRP A 93 21.85 4.20 -13.74
CA TRP A 93 22.87 4.84 -12.91
C TRP A 93 24.24 4.95 -13.58
N VAL A 94 24.63 3.98 -14.40
CA VAL A 94 25.92 4.01 -15.12
C VAL A 94 25.86 4.95 -16.33
N ASP A 95 24.74 4.98 -17.05
CA ASP A 95 24.58 5.78 -18.27
C ASP A 95 24.36 7.27 -17.99
N ASP A 96 23.78 7.62 -16.83
CA ASP A 96 23.51 9.01 -16.42
C ASP A 96 24.66 9.66 -15.60
N ILE A 97 25.80 8.96 -15.41
CA ILE A 97 27.05 9.51 -14.84
C ILE A 97 28.01 9.93 -15.96
#